data_AF-A0A1H1RIF8-F1
#
_entry.id   AF-A0A1H1RIF8-F1
#
_cell.length_a   1.000
_cell.length_b   1.000
_cell.length_c   1.000
_cell.angle_alpha   90.00
_cell.angle_beta   90.00
_cell.angle_gamma   90.00
#
_symmetry.space_group_name_H-M   'P 1'
#
loop_
_entity.id
_entity.type
_entity.pdbx_description
1 polymer ?
#
loop_
_entity_poly.entity_id
_entity_poly.type
_entity_poly.pdbx_seq_one_letter_code
_entity_poly.pdbx_strand_id
1 'polypeptide(L)'
;MKLKTSIIILILSSLVIYLLFSNSNVRNINNFNLLLNISAILIVIGIIGFIIYLIAKESRKIKNITIGLVFISLAINSYVGFYKYQMNKRNKILSEYYELKSCKEMETRFASDLKKEEIKYFFYGIGYDTELAKILDNKYKIETFGMGCLIQSEFECYNNLVYKYLKESHNETINDIYRKIDNE
;
A
#
# COMPACT_ATOMS: atom_id res chain seq x y z
N MET A 1 -24.69 -7.22 30.73
CA MET A 1 -23.31 -7.05 30.21
C MET A 1 -22.89 -8.15 29.21
N LYS A 2 -23.22 -9.44 29.46
CA LYS A 2 -22.85 -10.59 28.59
C LYS A 2 -23.33 -10.49 27.13
N LEU A 3 -24.60 -10.10 26.90
CA LEU A 3 -25.17 -9.97 25.55
C LEU A 3 -24.41 -8.95 24.68
N LYS A 4 -24.03 -7.80 25.27
CA LYS A 4 -23.27 -6.76 24.56
C LYS A 4 -21.91 -7.27 24.09
N THR A 5 -21.17 -8.00 24.94
CA THR A 5 -19.85 -8.53 24.56
C THR A 5 -19.95 -9.63 23.49
N SER A 6 -20.93 -10.52 23.60
CA SER A 6 -21.14 -11.57 22.59
C SER A 6 -21.48 -10.99 21.22
N ILE A 7 -22.30 -9.93 21.18
CA ILE A 7 -22.61 -9.20 19.94
C ILE A 7 -21.34 -8.56 19.34
N ILE A 8 -20.51 -7.91 20.17
CA ILE A 8 -19.26 -7.31 19.70
C ILE A 8 -18.33 -8.36 19.08
N ILE A 9 -18.12 -9.50 19.75
CA ILE A 9 -17.26 -10.58 19.23
C ILE A 9 -17.80 -11.08 17.89
N LEU A 10 -19.12 -11.23 17.77
CA LEU A 10 -19.75 -11.69 16.54
C LEU A 10 -19.56 -10.68 15.40
N ILE A 11 -19.80 -9.39 15.64
CA ILE A 11 -19.59 -8.32 14.65
C ILE A 11 -18.12 -8.29 14.18
N LEU A 12 -17.19 -8.31 15.13
CA LEU A 12 -15.76 -8.29 14.80
C LEU A 12 -15.34 -9.54 14.02
N SER A 13 -15.87 -10.71 14.38
CA SER A 13 -15.57 -11.96 13.66
C SER A 13 -16.12 -11.93 12.24
N SER A 14 -17.34 -11.44 12.05
CA SER A 14 -17.93 -11.24 10.71
C SER A 14 -17.11 -10.27 9.88
N LEU A 15 -16.64 -9.17 10.48
CA LEU A 15 -15.78 -8.20 9.80
C LEU A 15 -14.44 -8.83 9.38
N VAL A 16 -13.81 -9.62 10.25
CA VAL A 16 -12.57 -10.34 9.92
C VAL A 16 -12.78 -11.29 8.74
N ILE A 17 -13.87 -12.07 8.75
CA ILE A 17 -14.21 -12.98 7.65
C ILE A 17 -14.40 -12.20 6.34
N TYR A 18 -15.15 -11.11 6.37
CA TYR A 18 -15.33 -10.24 5.20
C TYR A 18 -13.99 -9.71 4.65
N LEU A 19 -13.11 -9.23 5.53
CA LEU A 19 -11.80 -8.71 5.12
C LEU A 19 -10.90 -9.81 4.56
N LEU A 20 -10.92 -11.03 5.13
CA LEU A 20 -10.18 -12.18 4.60
C LEU A 20 -10.58 -12.49 3.16
N PHE A 21 -11.88 -12.49 2.87
CA PHE A 21 -12.39 -12.67 1.51
C PHE A 21 -12.01 -11.51 0.59
N SER A 22 -12.17 -10.26 1.04
CA SER A 22 -11.79 -9.08 0.26
C SER A 22 -10.29 -9.06 -0.09
N ASN A 23 -9.44 -9.52 0.82
CA ASN A 23 -8.00 -9.55 0.66
C ASN A 23 -7.48 -10.81 -0.08
N SER A 24 -8.35 -11.72 -0.50
CA SER A 24 -7.95 -12.97 -1.15
C SER A 24 -7.12 -12.76 -2.43
N ASN A 25 -7.45 -11.75 -3.23
CA ASN A 25 -6.78 -11.46 -4.51
C ASN A 25 -5.33 -10.95 -4.35
N VAL A 26 -4.91 -10.52 -3.15
CA VAL A 26 -3.54 -10.05 -2.90
C VAL A 26 -2.67 -11.09 -2.20
N ARG A 27 -3.15 -12.34 -2.04
CA ARG A 27 -2.40 -13.43 -1.39
C ARG A 27 -1.03 -13.68 -2.02
N ASN A 28 -0.94 -13.62 -3.34
CA ASN A 28 0.29 -13.91 -4.09
C ASN A 28 1.30 -12.76 -4.08
N ILE A 29 1.01 -11.66 -3.38
CA ILE A 29 1.87 -10.50 -3.29
C ILE A 29 2.64 -10.56 -1.97
N ASN A 30 3.97 -10.51 -2.04
CA ASN A 30 4.86 -10.55 -0.87
C ASN A 30 4.58 -11.77 0.04
N ASN A 31 4.65 -11.57 1.35
CA ASN A 31 4.36 -12.58 2.37
C ASN A 31 2.88 -12.55 2.83
N PHE A 32 1.96 -11.95 2.07
CA PHE A 32 0.56 -11.84 2.49
C PHE A 32 -0.17 -13.17 2.55
N ASN A 33 0.20 -14.17 1.74
CA ASN A 33 -0.36 -15.51 1.88
C ASN A 33 -0.16 -16.05 3.30
N LEU A 34 1.05 -15.92 3.85
CA LEU A 34 1.37 -16.37 5.20
C LEU A 34 0.55 -15.60 6.25
N LEU A 35 0.54 -14.27 6.17
CA LEU A 35 -0.22 -13.39 7.08
C LEU A 35 -1.72 -13.72 7.08
N LEU A 36 -2.33 -13.84 5.90
CA LEU A 36 -3.75 -14.16 5.76
C LEU A 36 -4.07 -15.59 6.23
N ASN A 37 -3.15 -16.55 6.08
CA ASN A 37 -3.31 -17.90 6.62
C ASN A 37 -3.22 -17.91 8.15
N ILE A 38 -2.27 -17.18 8.75
CA ILE A 38 -2.19 -17.00 10.20
C ILE A 38 -3.49 -16.37 10.71
N SER A 39 -3.95 -15.30 10.08
CA SER A 39 -5.21 -14.65 10.43
C SER A 39 -6.42 -15.59 10.33
N ALA A 40 -6.49 -16.42 9.28
CA ALA A 40 -7.55 -17.42 9.11
C ALA A 40 -7.54 -18.46 10.24
N ILE A 41 -6.36 -18.94 10.65
CA ILE A 41 -6.23 -19.87 11.79
C ILE A 41 -6.67 -19.18 13.09
N LEU A 42 -6.22 -17.95 13.34
CA LEU A 42 -6.58 -17.19 14.54
C LEU A 42 -8.09 -16.96 14.64
N ILE A 43 -8.79 -16.66 13.54
CA ILE A 43 -10.24 -16.47 13.58
C ILE A 43 -10.98 -17.79 13.83
N VAL A 44 -10.51 -18.91 13.26
CA VAL A 44 -11.11 -20.24 13.53
C VAL A 44 -10.97 -20.60 15.01
N ILE A 45 -9.77 -20.45 15.59
CA ILE A 45 -9.54 -20.69 17.02
C ILE A 45 -10.38 -19.72 17.86
N GLY A 46 -10.48 -18.45 17.44
CA GLY A 46 -11.31 -17.44 18.07
C GLY A 46 -12.79 -17.83 18.11
N ILE A 47 -13.35 -18.32 17.00
CA ILE A 47 -14.74 -18.79 16.90
C ILE A 47 -14.97 -20.01 17.80
N ILE A 48 -14.04 -20.98 17.80
CA ILE A 48 -14.13 -22.14 18.69
C ILE A 48 -14.14 -21.69 20.15
N GLY A 49 -13.20 -20.80 20.53
CA GLY A 49 -13.16 -20.22 21.87
C GLY A 49 -14.43 -19.45 22.25
N PHE A 50 -15.03 -18.75 21.28
CA PHE A 50 -16.30 -18.06 21.47
C PHE A 50 -17.46 -19.02 21.73
N ILE A 51 -17.56 -20.12 20.97
CA ILE A 51 -18.56 -21.17 21.19
C ILE A 51 -18.39 -21.79 22.58
N ILE A 52 -17.17 -22.11 22.99
CA ILE A 52 -16.86 -22.63 24.32
C ILE A 52 -17.28 -21.61 25.40
N TYR A 53 -16.99 -20.32 25.20
CA TYR A 53 -17.41 -19.25 26.12
C TYR A 53 -18.93 -19.18 26.27
N LEU A 54 -19.71 -19.38 25.20
CA LEU A 54 -21.16 -19.40 25.26
C LEU A 54 -21.70 -20.61 26.05
N ILE A 55 -21.11 -21.80 25.86
CA ILE A 55 -21.54 -23.04 26.53
C ILE A 55 -21.12 -23.05 28.00
N ALA A 56 -19.85 -22.79 28.30
CA ALA A 56 -19.27 -22.85 29.64
C ALA A 56 -19.67 -21.65 30.54
N LYS A 57 -20.45 -20.71 30.01
CA LYS A 57 -21.13 -19.58 30.67
C LYS A 57 -20.34 -18.64 31.60
N GLU A 58 -19.03 -18.80 31.85
CA GLU A 58 -18.31 -17.78 32.66
C GLU A 58 -16.77 -17.79 32.73
N SER A 59 -16.03 -18.31 31.74
CA SER A 59 -14.56 -18.15 31.78
C SER A 59 -14.12 -16.77 31.28
N ARG A 60 -13.90 -15.83 32.21
CA ARG A 60 -13.28 -14.52 31.92
C ARG A 60 -11.97 -14.67 31.14
N LYS A 61 -11.20 -15.74 31.42
CA LYS A 61 -9.97 -16.08 30.71
C LYS A 61 -10.24 -16.43 29.23
N ILE A 62 -11.17 -17.34 28.95
CA ILE A 62 -11.53 -17.73 27.58
C ILE A 62 -12.03 -16.52 26.79
N LYS A 63 -12.90 -15.69 27.39
CA LYS A 63 -13.39 -14.46 26.77
C LYS A 63 -12.24 -13.53 26.33
N ASN A 64 -11.28 -13.28 27.22
CA ASN A 64 -10.16 -12.39 26.91
C ASN A 64 -9.25 -12.98 25.82
N ILE A 65 -9.00 -14.29 25.83
CA ILE A 65 -8.25 -14.98 24.78
C ILE A 65 -8.97 -14.87 23.44
N THR A 66 -10.28 -15.17 23.39
CA THR A 66 -11.10 -15.03 22.17
C THR A 66 -11.04 -13.61 21.61
N ILE A 67 -11.23 -12.59 22.45
CA ILE A 67 -11.14 -11.20 22.01
C ILE A 67 -9.75 -10.89 21.46
N GLY A 68 -8.68 -11.34 22.13
CA GLY A 68 -7.31 -11.16 21.66
C GLY A 68 -7.06 -11.79 20.29
N LEU A 69 -7.51 -13.03 20.08
CA LEU A 69 -7.35 -13.74 18.80
C LEU A 69 -8.10 -13.03 17.67
N VAL A 70 -9.35 -12.64 17.90
CA VAL A 70 -10.16 -11.89 16.92
C VAL A 70 -9.51 -10.55 16.60
N PHE A 71 -9.01 -9.85 17.62
CA PHE A 71 -8.37 -8.55 17.44
C PHE A 71 -7.05 -8.64 16.65
N ILE A 72 -6.18 -9.61 16.95
CA ILE A 72 -4.95 -9.83 16.19
C ILE A 72 -5.29 -10.17 14.73
N SER A 73 -6.29 -11.02 14.50
CA SER A 73 -6.74 -11.37 13.16
C SER A 73 -7.29 -10.15 12.40
N LEU A 74 -8.03 -9.27 13.09
CA LEU A 74 -8.49 -8.00 12.53
C LEU A 74 -7.32 -7.09 12.15
N ALA A 75 -6.35 -6.91 13.04
CA ALA A 75 -5.18 -6.07 12.79
C ALA A 75 -4.40 -6.53 11.55
N ILE A 76 -4.18 -7.85 11.40
CA ILE A 76 -3.53 -8.42 10.22
C ILE A 76 -4.32 -8.09 8.94
N ASN A 77 -5.64 -8.32 8.95
CA ASN A 77 -6.48 -8.05 7.78
C ASN A 77 -6.56 -6.57 7.43
N SER A 78 -6.61 -5.69 8.43
CA SER A 78 -6.59 -4.26 8.23
C SER A 78 -5.26 -3.80 7.62
N TYR A 79 -4.13 -4.34 8.08
CA TYR A 79 -2.81 -4.06 7.50
C TYR A 79 -2.74 -4.48 6.02
N VAL A 80 -3.17 -5.71 5.69
CA VAL A 80 -3.20 -6.18 4.30
C VAL A 80 -4.17 -5.35 3.45
N GLY A 81 -5.34 -5.02 4.00
CA GLY A 81 -6.34 -4.20 3.33
C GLY A 81 -5.84 -2.78 3.03
N PHE A 82 -5.11 -2.18 3.97
CA PHE A 82 -4.46 -0.89 3.78
C PHE A 82 -3.42 -0.95 2.65
N TYR A 83 -2.58 -1.98 2.63
CA TYR A 83 -1.59 -2.16 1.56
C TYR A 83 -2.26 -2.33 0.19
N LYS A 84 -3.31 -3.17 0.11
CA LYS A 84 -4.13 -3.34 -1.10
C LYS A 84 -4.71 -2.02 -1.58
N TYR A 85 -5.25 -1.21 -0.66
CA TYR A 85 -5.78 0.12 -0.98
C TYR A 85 -4.71 1.02 -1.60
N GLN A 86 -3.51 1.08 -0.99
CA GLN A 86 -2.40 1.89 -1.51
C GLN A 86 -1.95 1.42 -2.89
N MET A 87 -1.84 0.11 -3.11
CA MET A 87 -1.51 -0.46 -4.41
C MET A 87 -2.56 -0.10 -5.47
N ASN A 88 -3.85 -0.25 -5.14
CA ASN A 88 -4.93 0.11 -6.05
C ASN A 88 -4.94 1.60 -6.39
N LYS A 89 -4.67 2.47 -5.40
CA LYS A 89 -4.54 3.91 -5.62
C LYS A 89 -3.40 4.22 -6.60
N ARG A 90 -2.22 3.63 -6.40
CA ARG A 90 -1.07 3.81 -7.28
C ARG A 90 -1.34 3.27 -8.69
N ASN A 91 -1.95 2.10 -8.82
CA ASN A 91 -2.33 1.53 -10.11
C ASN A 91 -3.33 2.40 -10.85
N LYS A 92 -4.30 3.00 -10.14
CA LYS A 92 -5.24 3.95 -10.72
C LYS A 92 -4.53 5.17 -11.29
N ILE A 93 -3.66 5.80 -10.49
CA ILE A 93 -2.87 6.95 -10.96
C ILE A 93 -2.08 6.54 -12.20
N LEU A 94 -1.35 5.43 -12.14
CA LEU A 94 -0.54 4.96 -13.26
C LEU A 94 -1.39 4.67 -14.52
N SER A 95 -2.60 4.13 -14.36
CA SER A 95 -3.52 3.92 -15.50
C SER A 95 -3.94 5.22 -16.16
N GLU A 96 -4.13 6.32 -15.40
CA GLU A 96 -4.42 7.64 -15.98
C GLU A 96 -3.26 8.16 -16.84
N TYR A 97 -2.01 7.86 -16.47
CA TYR A 97 -0.84 8.21 -17.30
C TYR A 97 -0.73 7.33 -18.54
N TYR A 98 -1.08 6.05 -18.44
CA TYR A 98 -1.11 5.15 -19.61
C TYR A 98 -2.15 5.56 -20.66
N GLU A 99 -3.17 6.32 -20.30
CA GLU A 99 -4.15 6.86 -21.26
C GLU A 99 -3.57 8.00 -22.11
N LEU A 100 -2.48 8.64 -21.67
CA LEU A 100 -1.80 9.71 -22.42
C LEU A 100 -0.87 9.09 -23.45
N LYS A 101 -1.23 9.22 -24.74
CA LYS A 101 -0.58 8.50 -25.86
C LYS A 101 0.43 9.35 -26.61
N SER A 102 0.69 10.58 -26.15
CA SER A 102 1.63 11.48 -26.80
C SER A 102 2.42 12.33 -25.80
N CYS A 103 3.63 12.76 -26.20
CA CYS A 103 4.44 13.67 -25.39
C CYS A 103 3.76 15.00 -25.11
N LYS A 104 2.94 15.51 -26.05
CA LYS A 104 2.18 16.75 -25.84
C LYS A 104 1.13 16.62 -24.72
N GLU A 105 0.49 15.46 -24.62
CA GLU A 105 -0.44 15.17 -23.52
C GLU A 105 0.31 15.05 -22.19
N MET A 106 1.49 14.41 -22.18
CA MET A 106 2.34 14.31 -21.00
C MET A 106 2.90 15.67 -20.55
N GLU A 107 3.30 16.54 -21.48
CA GLU A 107 3.71 17.92 -21.20
C GLU A 107 2.56 18.73 -20.57
N THR A 108 1.36 18.58 -21.11
CA THR A 108 0.15 19.22 -20.56
C THR A 108 -0.15 18.71 -19.16
N ARG A 109 -0.01 17.39 -18.94
CA ARG A 109 -0.19 16.76 -17.63
C ARG A 109 0.85 17.27 -16.63
N PHE A 110 2.13 17.30 -17.02
CA PHE A 110 3.22 17.83 -16.19
C PHE A 110 2.96 19.28 -15.75
N ALA A 111 2.53 20.16 -16.66
CA ALA A 111 2.22 21.55 -16.33
C ALA A 111 1.06 21.66 -15.31
N SER A 112 0.08 20.76 -15.37
CA SER A 112 -1.01 20.65 -14.40
C SER A 112 -0.51 20.13 -13.05
N ASP A 113 0.28 19.06 -13.05
CA ASP A 113 0.81 18.46 -11.81
C ASP A 113 1.79 19.41 -11.11
N LEU A 114 2.60 20.15 -11.86
CA LEU A 114 3.51 21.17 -11.32
C LEU A 114 2.74 22.27 -10.55
N LYS A 115 1.60 22.74 -11.09
CA LYS A 115 0.74 23.72 -10.42
C LYS A 115 0.08 23.19 -9.15
N LYS A 116 -0.08 21.87 -9.05
CA LYS A 116 -0.70 21.18 -7.91
C LYS A 116 0.34 20.62 -6.92
N GLU A 117 1.63 20.75 -7.22
CA GLU A 117 2.73 20.12 -6.48
C GLU A 117 2.60 18.58 -6.41
N GLU A 118 2.05 17.96 -7.47
CA GLU A 118 1.80 16.51 -7.56
C GLU A 118 2.73 15.83 -8.58
N ILE A 119 3.97 16.31 -8.72
CA ILE A 119 4.93 15.86 -9.74
C ILE A 119 5.26 14.38 -9.55
N LYS A 120 5.32 13.63 -10.67
CA LYS A 120 5.65 12.20 -10.68
C LYS A 120 7.02 11.94 -11.29
N TYR A 121 7.63 10.81 -10.96
CA TYR A 121 8.84 10.33 -11.64
C TYR A 121 8.69 8.85 -11.98
N PHE A 122 8.95 8.49 -13.23
CA PHE A 122 8.76 7.13 -13.73
C PHE A 122 10.11 6.43 -13.85
N PHE A 123 10.47 5.67 -12.83
CA PHE A 123 11.76 5.00 -12.74
C PHE A 123 11.80 3.76 -13.66
N TYR A 124 12.81 3.69 -14.52
CA TYR A 124 13.12 2.54 -15.37
C TYR A 124 14.36 1.81 -14.88
N GLY A 125 14.31 0.48 -14.88
CA GLY A 125 15.46 -0.35 -14.50
C GLY A 125 15.08 -1.65 -13.81
N ILE A 126 16.12 -2.40 -13.44
CA ILE A 126 16.01 -3.63 -12.65
C ILE A 126 15.93 -3.23 -11.18
N GLY A 127 14.80 -3.58 -10.54
CA GLY A 127 14.54 -3.21 -9.16
C GLY A 127 14.09 -1.77 -9.02
N TYR A 128 13.24 -1.49 -8.04
CA TYR A 128 12.81 -0.13 -7.72
C TYR A 128 13.78 0.46 -6.71
N ASP A 129 14.38 1.61 -7.05
CA ASP A 129 15.29 2.30 -6.15
C ASP A 129 14.50 3.01 -5.03
N THR A 130 14.44 2.35 -3.88
CA THR A 130 13.71 2.86 -2.72
C THR A 130 14.36 4.07 -2.09
N GLU A 131 15.66 4.27 -2.29
CA GLU A 131 16.39 5.37 -1.64
C GLU A 131 16.26 6.65 -2.45
N LEU A 132 16.46 6.56 -3.77
CA LEU A 132 16.12 7.65 -4.67
C LEU A 132 14.66 8.08 -4.50
N ALA A 133 13.73 7.12 -4.44
CA ALA A 133 12.32 7.41 -4.24
C ALA A 133 12.03 8.16 -2.93
N LYS A 134 12.69 7.80 -1.83
CA LYS A 134 12.55 8.51 -0.55
C LYS A 134 13.08 9.94 -0.64
N ILE A 135 14.22 10.16 -1.28
CA ILE A 135 14.80 11.50 -1.41
C ILE A 135 13.92 12.38 -2.30
N LEU A 136 13.47 11.85 -3.44
CA LEU A 136 12.54 12.54 -4.35
C LEU A 136 11.25 12.95 -3.66
N ASP A 137 10.64 12.04 -2.89
CA ASP A 137 9.40 12.35 -2.16
C ASP A 137 9.65 13.35 -1.02
N ASN A 138 10.64 13.12 -0.17
CA ASN A 138 10.84 13.93 1.03
C ASN A 138 11.29 15.35 0.71
N LYS A 139 12.31 15.49 -0.14
CA LYS A 139 12.99 16.76 -0.43
C LYS A 139 12.33 17.54 -1.56
N TYR A 140 11.82 16.84 -2.58
CA TYR A 140 11.32 17.47 -3.80
C TYR A 140 9.81 17.32 -4.01
N LYS A 141 9.11 16.56 -3.15
CA LYS A 141 7.68 16.23 -3.30
C LYS A 141 7.36 15.56 -4.65
N ILE A 142 8.31 14.76 -5.13
CA ILE A 142 8.17 13.99 -6.38
C ILE A 142 7.86 12.54 -6.03
N GLU A 143 6.67 12.07 -6.43
CA GLU A 143 6.26 10.68 -6.20
C GLU A 143 6.78 9.76 -7.30
N THR A 144 7.56 8.75 -6.92
CA THR A 144 8.18 7.82 -7.88
C THR A 144 7.32 6.58 -8.16
N PHE A 145 7.30 6.13 -9.41
CA PHE A 145 6.65 4.91 -9.91
C PHE A 145 7.67 4.02 -10.60
N GLY A 146 7.79 2.76 -10.18
CA GLY A 146 8.65 1.79 -10.87
C GLY A 146 7.96 1.24 -12.10
N MET A 147 8.56 1.46 -13.27
CA MET A 147 8.06 1.01 -14.57
C MET A 147 8.71 -0.31 -15.03
N GLY A 148 9.72 -0.78 -14.32
CA GLY A 148 10.53 -1.93 -14.72
C GLY A 148 11.36 -1.62 -15.96
N CYS A 149 11.55 -2.61 -16.84
CA CYS A 149 12.41 -2.48 -18.03
C CYS A 149 11.67 -1.98 -19.29
N LEU A 150 10.35 -1.78 -19.23
CA LEU A 150 9.55 -1.39 -20.39
C LEU A 150 9.56 0.13 -20.54
N ILE A 151 10.56 0.65 -21.24
CA ILE A 151 10.67 2.08 -21.57
C ILE A 151 9.54 2.47 -22.54
N GLN A 152 8.87 3.59 -22.23
CA GLN A 152 7.81 4.16 -23.07
C GLN A 152 8.11 5.64 -23.31
N SER A 153 8.07 6.06 -24.56
CA SER A 153 8.48 7.39 -25.01
C SER A 153 7.71 8.51 -24.32
N GLU A 154 6.43 8.31 -24.05
CA GLU A 154 5.54 9.32 -23.46
C GLU A 154 5.96 9.63 -22.02
N PHE A 155 6.26 8.59 -21.25
CA PHE A 155 6.73 8.72 -19.86
C PHE A 155 8.15 9.27 -19.80
N GLU A 156 9.00 8.97 -20.78
CA GLU A 156 10.32 9.60 -20.92
C GLU A 156 10.19 11.11 -21.18
N CYS A 157 9.23 11.53 -22.02
CA CYS A 157 8.90 12.93 -22.22
C CYS A 157 8.52 13.63 -20.90
N TYR A 158 7.72 12.98 -20.05
CA TYR A 158 7.41 13.50 -18.71
C TYR A 158 8.68 13.59 -17.84
N ASN A 159 9.48 12.53 -17.76
CA ASN A 159 10.71 12.51 -16.96
C ASN A 159 11.72 13.58 -17.40
N ASN A 160 11.83 13.85 -18.70
CA ASN A 160 12.68 14.93 -19.20
C ASN A 160 12.25 16.30 -18.68
N LEU A 161 10.96 16.53 -18.45
CA LEU A 161 10.46 17.76 -17.83
C LEU A 161 10.78 17.79 -16.33
N VAL A 162 10.69 16.64 -15.65
CA VAL A 162 11.11 16.51 -14.24
C VAL A 162 12.59 16.84 -14.08
N TYR A 163 13.45 16.36 -14.99
CA TYR A 163 14.89 16.67 -14.98
C TYR A 163 15.15 18.16 -15.15
N LYS A 164 14.44 18.82 -16.06
CA LYS A 164 14.52 20.28 -16.25
C LYS A 164 14.07 21.01 -14.99
N TYR A 165 12.94 20.62 -14.42
CA TYR A 165 12.42 21.21 -13.17
C TYR A 165 13.41 21.10 -12.01
N LEU A 166 14.00 19.92 -11.79
CA LEU A 166 15.02 19.71 -10.76
C LEU A 166 16.25 20.62 -10.99
N LYS A 167 16.71 20.69 -12.24
CA LYS A 167 17.87 21.51 -12.60
C LYS A 167 17.59 23.01 -12.43
N GLU A 168 16.44 23.49 -12.88
CA GLU A 168 16.09 24.91 -12.88
C GLU A 168 15.68 25.42 -11.50
N SER A 169 14.90 24.62 -10.76
CA SER A 169 14.33 25.04 -9.47
C SER A 169 15.19 24.67 -8.27
N HIS A 170 15.99 23.60 -8.38
CA HIS A 170 16.76 23.06 -7.26
C HIS A 170 18.26 22.98 -7.53
N ASN A 171 18.71 23.31 -8.75
CA ASN A 171 20.11 23.20 -9.18
C ASN A 171 20.70 21.80 -8.93
N GLU A 172 19.86 20.76 -9.03
CA GLU A 172 20.26 19.37 -8.86
C GLU A 172 19.77 18.51 -10.03
N THR A 173 20.52 17.45 -10.34
CA THR A 173 20.09 16.40 -11.26
C THR A 173 19.85 15.10 -10.51
N ILE A 174 19.17 14.14 -11.15
CA ILE A 174 19.03 12.79 -10.59
C ILE A 174 20.41 12.16 -10.29
N ASN A 175 21.41 12.39 -11.15
CA ASN A 175 22.77 11.87 -10.91
C ASN A 175 23.44 12.52 -9.70
N ASP A 176 23.17 13.79 -9.40
CA ASP A 176 23.71 14.44 -8.20
C ASP A 176 23.06 13.88 -6.94
N ILE A 177 21.77 13.51 -7.01
CA ILE A 177 21.08 12.82 -5.92
C ILE A 177 21.68 11.42 -5.71
N TYR A 178 21.92 10.68 -6.80
CA TYR A 178 22.59 9.38 -6.74
C TYR A 178 23.97 9.44 -6.07
N ARG A 179 24.79 10.42 -6.44
CA ARG A 179 26.10 10.60 -5.82
C ARG A 179 26.02 10.86 -4.31
N LYS A 180 24.92 11.44 -3.81
CA LYS A 180 24.76 11.65 -2.37
C LYS A 180 24.45 10.34 -1.65
N ILE A 181 23.60 9.52 -2.25
CA ILE A 181 23.31 8.16 -1.76
C ILE A 181 24.61 7.35 -1.65
N ASP A 182 25.44 7.35 -2.70
CA ASP A 182 26.68 6.55 -2.72
C ASP A 182 27.75 7.01 -1.70
N ASN A 183 27.61 8.21 -1.13
CA ASN A 183 28.58 8.81 -0.21
C ASN A 183 28.10 8.83 1.27
N GLU A 184 26.90 8.30 1.56
CA GLU A 184 26.37 8.10 2.92
C GLU A 184 26.61 6.65 3.41
#